data_AF-A0A919JJR8-F1
#
_entry.id   AF-A0A919JJR8-F1
#
_cell.length_a   1.000
_cell.length_b   1.000
_cell.length_c   1.000
_cell.angle_alpha   90.00
_cell.angle_beta   90.00
_cell.angle_gamma   90.00
#
_symmetry.space_group_name_H-M   'P 1'
#
loop_
_entity.id
_entity.type
_entity.pdbx_description
1 polymer ?
#
loop_
_entity_poly.entity_id
_entity_poly.type
_entity_poly.pdbx_seq_one_letter_code
_entity_poly.pdbx_strand_id
1 'polypeptide(L)'
;MKLAEALALRADASRRTEQLRSRITSSARFQEGETPAEDAASLLAEAGEVLTELESLIRRINRTNAATLIEGGTLTDALARRDVLRLRHSTVTSAADAAAGEGQRGYRQLRSELKMIPALPVAELRRQADDLARQVREVDTLIQRVNWEVDLLD
;
A
#
# COMPACT_ATOMS: atom_id res chain seq x y z
N MET A 1 -15.06 15.55 -10.00
CA MET A 1 -14.18 14.35 -10.00
C MET A 1 -14.41 13.64 -8.68
N LYS A 2 -14.67 12.33 -8.72
CA LYS A 2 -14.82 11.52 -7.51
C LYS A 2 -13.48 11.30 -6.82
N LEU A 3 -13.50 11.06 -5.50
CA LEU A 3 -12.29 10.73 -4.74
C LEU A 3 -11.59 9.49 -5.32
N ALA A 4 -12.34 8.49 -5.76
CA ALA A 4 -11.81 7.29 -6.43
C ALA A 4 -11.01 7.64 -7.70
N GLU A 5 -11.53 8.54 -8.55
CA GLU A 5 -10.86 9.01 -9.76
C GLU A 5 -9.57 9.76 -9.42
N ALA A 6 -9.62 10.62 -8.39
CA ALA A 6 -8.44 11.34 -7.91
C ALA A 6 -7.34 10.39 -7.40
N LEU A 7 -7.72 9.33 -6.69
CA LEU A 7 -6.78 8.29 -6.23
C LEU A 7 -6.12 7.55 -7.40
N ALA A 8 -6.87 7.27 -8.47
CA ALA A 8 -6.33 6.68 -9.68
C ALA A 8 -5.34 7.61 -10.37
N LEU A 9 -5.71 8.88 -10.58
CA LEU A 9 -4.82 9.89 -11.18
C LEU A 9 -3.55 10.11 -10.34
N ARG A 10 -3.65 10.11 -9.00
CA ARG A 10 -2.47 10.20 -8.12
C ARG A 10 -1.52 9.02 -8.35
N ALA A 11 -2.06 7.80 -8.49
CA ALA A 11 -1.27 6.61 -8.74
C ALA A 11 -0.61 6.64 -10.14
N ASP A 12 -1.33 7.10 -11.15
CA ASP A 12 -0.80 7.30 -12.51
C ASP A 12 0.28 8.36 -12.56
N ALA A 13 0.05 9.53 -11.94
CA ALA A 13 1.05 10.59 -11.85
C ALA A 13 2.32 10.11 -11.14
N SER A 14 2.19 9.37 -10.03
CA SER A 14 3.33 8.78 -9.32
C SER A 14 4.12 7.80 -10.21
N ARG A 15 3.43 6.94 -10.98
CA ARG A 15 4.08 6.03 -11.94
C ARG A 15 4.78 6.78 -13.05
N ARG A 16 4.14 7.81 -13.61
CA ARG A 16 4.72 8.64 -14.68
C ARG A 16 5.95 9.40 -14.20
N THR A 17 5.93 9.95 -12.97
CA THR A 17 7.10 10.56 -12.35
C THR A 17 8.27 9.58 -12.29
N GLU A 18 8.03 8.33 -11.89
CA GLU A 18 9.08 7.30 -11.79
C GLU A 18 9.64 6.91 -13.17
N GLN A 19 8.78 6.79 -14.18
CA GLN A 19 9.19 6.55 -15.56
C GLN A 19 10.02 7.71 -16.13
N LEU A 20 9.59 8.96 -15.92
CA LEU A 20 10.32 10.15 -16.32
C LEU A 20 11.67 10.23 -15.60
N ARG A 21 11.69 9.95 -14.29
CA ARG A 21 12.94 9.87 -13.51
C ARG A 21 13.93 8.91 -14.15
N SER A 22 13.49 7.70 -14.50
CA SER A 22 14.34 6.72 -15.18
C SER A 22 14.88 7.27 -16.51
N ARG A 23 14.02 7.81 -17.38
CA ARG A 23 14.40 8.35 -18.70
C ARG A 23 15.37 9.53 -18.57
N ILE A 24 15.11 10.45 -17.65
CA ILE A 24 16.00 11.59 -17.35
C ILE A 24 17.38 11.05 -16.95
N THR A 25 17.45 10.07 -16.04
CA THR A 25 18.74 9.54 -15.59
C THR A 25 19.52 8.85 -16.71
N SER A 26 18.83 8.18 -17.65
CA SER A 26 19.44 7.54 -18.81
C SER A 26 19.93 8.54 -19.85
N SER A 27 19.27 9.68 -20.00
CA SER A 27 19.60 10.71 -21.01
C SER A 27 20.41 11.88 -20.47
N ALA A 28 20.73 11.90 -19.17
CA ALA A 28 21.42 13.02 -18.53
C ALA A 28 22.88 13.21 -19.00
N ARG A 29 23.48 12.18 -19.61
CA ARG A 29 24.84 12.20 -20.17
C ARG A 29 24.88 11.34 -21.42
N PHE A 30 25.72 11.73 -22.37
CA PHE A 30 25.95 11.02 -23.63
C PHE A 30 27.41 11.21 -24.05
N GLN A 31 27.91 10.37 -24.97
CA GLN A 31 29.29 10.47 -25.41
C GLN A 31 29.49 11.65 -26.38
N GLU A 32 30.71 12.18 -26.41
CA GLU A 32 31.05 13.22 -27.39
C GLU A 32 30.86 12.70 -28.82
N GLY A 33 30.13 13.47 -29.64
CA GLY A 33 29.80 13.09 -31.01
C GLY A 33 28.53 12.24 -31.17
N GLU A 34 27.90 11.80 -30.07
CA GLU A 34 26.57 11.16 -30.11
C GLU A 34 25.45 12.19 -29.95
N THR A 35 24.24 11.83 -30.40
CA THR A 35 23.02 12.57 -30.06
C THR A 35 22.25 11.78 -29.00
N PRO A 36 21.82 12.41 -27.89
CA PRO A 36 20.97 11.74 -26.90
C PRO A 36 19.74 11.13 -27.56
N ALA A 37 19.33 9.95 -27.09
CA ALA A 37 18.10 9.31 -27.57
C ALA A 37 16.85 10.15 -27.23
N GLU A 38 16.91 10.92 -26.14
CA GLU A 38 15.83 11.79 -25.68
C GLU A 38 16.40 13.11 -25.14
N ASP A 39 15.62 14.19 -25.24
CA ASP A 39 15.99 15.48 -24.65
C ASP A 39 15.73 15.49 -23.13
N ALA A 40 16.80 15.37 -22.35
CA ALA A 40 16.75 15.39 -20.89
C ALA A 40 16.15 16.68 -20.31
N ALA A 41 16.30 17.84 -20.97
CA ALA A 41 15.74 19.10 -20.50
C ALA A 41 14.21 19.11 -20.67
N SER A 42 13.72 18.65 -21.82
CA SER A 42 12.28 18.48 -22.06
C SER A 42 11.65 17.46 -21.10
N LEU A 43 12.31 16.32 -20.88
CA LEU A 43 11.85 15.31 -19.91
C LEU A 43 11.78 15.87 -18.48
N LEU A 44 12.76 16.68 -18.08
CA LEU A 44 12.80 17.31 -16.76
C LEU A 44 11.67 18.33 -16.59
N ALA A 45 11.36 19.11 -17.64
CA ALA A 45 10.23 20.03 -17.64
C ALA A 45 8.90 19.27 -17.51
N GLU A 46 8.70 18.21 -18.29
CA GLU A 46 7.52 17.32 -18.21
C GLU A 46 7.37 16.73 -16.79
N ALA A 47 8.47 16.28 -16.18
CA ALA A 47 8.44 15.78 -14.81
C ALA A 47 7.99 16.84 -13.80
N GLY A 48 8.39 18.10 -13.99
CA GLY A 48 7.96 19.22 -13.15
C GLY A 48 6.45 19.48 -13.21
N GLU A 49 5.86 19.40 -14.41
CA GLU A 49 4.42 19.53 -14.60
C GLU A 49 3.65 18.40 -13.89
N VAL A 50 4.09 17.15 -14.09
CA VAL A 50 3.48 15.98 -13.45
C VAL A 50 3.60 16.04 -11.92
N LEU A 51 4.74 16.50 -11.39
CA LEU A 51 4.94 16.66 -9.95
C LEU A 51 4.02 17.76 -9.37
N THR A 52 3.79 18.84 -10.11
CA THR A 52 2.85 19.90 -9.70
C THR A 52 1.41 19.38 -9.62
N GLU A 53 1.01 18.59 -10.63
CA GLU A 53 -0.30 17.91 -10.62
C GLU A 53 -0.41 16.93 -9.45
N LEU A 54 0.62 16.11 -9.22
CA LEU A 54 0.68 15.16 -8.12
C LEU A 54 0.53 15.85 -6.75
N GLU A 55 1.22 16.96 -6.52
CA GLU A 55 1.08 17.75 -5.28
C GLU A 55 -0.35 18.25 -5.09
N SER A 56 -0.97 18.78 -6.16
CA SER A 56 -2.36 19.24 -6.14
C SER A 56 -3.32 18.11 -5.74
N LEU A 57 -3.19 16.94 -6.38
CA LEU A 57 -4.00 15.77 -6.08
C LEU A 57 -3.82 15.31 -4.63
N ILE A 58 -2.58 15.22 -4.13
CA ILE A 58 -2.30 14.82 -2.75
C ILE A 58 -2.99 15.75 -1.74
N ARG A 59 -2.87 17.07 -1.92
CA ARG A 59 -3.47 18.04 -1.01
C ARG A 59 -5.00 17.92 -0.97
N ARG A 60 -5.63 17.84 -2.14
CA ARG A 60 -7.08 17.73 -2.28
C ARG A 60 -7.62 16.41 -1.71
N ILE A 61 -6.93 15.30 -1.97
CA ILE A 61 -7.28 13.98 -1.42
C ILE A 61 -7.20 14.01 0.11
N ASN A 62 -6.11 14.53 0.67
CA ASN A 62 -5.95 14.59 2.13
C ASN A 62 -7.02 15.47 2.79
N ARG A 63 -7.33 16.63 2.19
CA ARG A 63 -8.41 17.52 2.65
C ARG A 63 -9.76 16.80 2.62
N THR A 64 -10.06 16.12 1.51
CA THR A 64 -11.31 15.37 1.34
C THR A 64 -11.41 14.24 2.37
N ASN A 65 -10.34 13.47 2.59
CA ASN A 65 -10.31 12.38 3.56
C ASN A 65 -10.56 12.88 5.00
N ALA A 66 -9.96 14.02 5.37
CA ALA A 66 -10.12 14.60 6.69
C ALA A 66 -11.51 15.23 6.91
N ALA A 67 -12.15 15.73 5.86
CA ALA A 67 -13.47 16.35 5.94
C ALA A 67 -14.64 15.35 5.80
N THR A 68 -14.40 14.19 5.19
CA THR A 68 -15.44 13.18 4.93
C THR A 68 -15.73 12.40 6.20
N LEU A 69 -16.95 12.55 6.74
CA LEU A 69 -17.44 11.79 7.87
C LEU A 69 -18.06 10.45 7.42
N ILE A 70 -17.72 9.40 8.15
CA ILE A 70 -18.21 8.03 7.97
C ILE A 70 -18.57 7.45 9.35
N GLU A 71 -19.10 6.22 9.39
CA GLU A 71 -19.39 5.56 10.66
C GLU A 71 -18.12 5.38 11.51
N GLY A 72 -18.08 6.02 12.67
CA GLY A 72 -16.98 5.91 13.63
C GLY A 72 -15.81 6.88 13.42
N GLY A 73 -15.94 7.90 12.55
CA GLY A 73 -14.95 8.97 12.43
C GLY A 73 -14.88 9.58 11.04
N THR A 74 -13.70 10.09 10.68
CA THR A 74 -13.37 10.55 9.33
C THR A 74 -12.93 9.40 8.44
N LEU A 75 -12.90 9.62 7.12
CA LEU A 75 -12.29 8.65 6.20
C LEU A 75 -10.81 8.40 6.53
N THR A 76 -10.11 9.42 7.02
CA THR A 76 -8.74 9.27 7.56
C THR A 76 -8.68 8.28 8.74
N ASP A 77 -9.65 8.31 9.65
CA ASP A 77 -9.72 7.38 10.78
C ASP A 77 -9.96 5.93 10.32
N ALA A 78 -10.81 5.71 9.32
CA ALA A 78 -10.98 4.37 8.75
C ALA A 78 -9.74 3.87 8.02
N LEU A 79 -9.01 4.73 7.30
CA LEU A 79 -7.73 4.37 6.70
C LEU A 79 -6.73 3.91 7.76
N ALA A 80 -6.59 4.67 8.86
CA ALA A 80 -5.73 4.29 9.98
C ALA A 80 -6.17 2.96 10.62
N ARG A 81 -7.48 2.77 10.84
CA ARG A 81 -8.04 1.52 11.36
C ARG A 81 -7.72 0.33 10.46
N ARG A 82 -7.91 0.47 9.14
CA ARG A 82 -7.58 -0.57 8.15
C ARG A 82 -6.11 -0.94 8.23
N ASP A 83 -5.22 0.06 8.26
CA ASP A 83 -3.78 -0.18 8.24
C ASP A 83 -3.34 -0.94 9.50
N VAL A 84 -3.87 -0.59 10.68
CA VAL A 84 -3.63 -1.34 11.92
C VAL A 84 -4.24 -2.73 11.88
N LEU A 85 -5.46 -2.90 11.35
CA LEU A 85 -6.09 -4.22 11.22
C LEU A 85 -5.29 -5.16 10.32
N ARG A 86 -4.72 -4.64 9.21
CA ARG A 86 -3.85 -5.41 8.32
C ARG A 86 -2.56 -5.84 9.02
N LEU A 87 -1.95 -4.95 9.79
CA LEU A 87 -0.77 -5.29 10.59
C LEU A 87 -1.09 -6.37 11.64
N ARG A 88 -2.20 -6.21 12.39
CA ARG A 88 -2.65 -7.22 13.36
C ARG A 88 -2.90 -8.57 12.71
N HIS A 89 -3.60 -8.59 11.57
CA HIS A 89 -3.83 -9.81 10.81
C HIS A 89 -2.51 -10.47 10.42
N SER A 90 -1.57 -9.70 9.86
CA SER A 90 -0.24 -10.22 9.51
C SER A 90 0.50 -10.80 10.71
N THR A 91 0.51 -10.10 11.84
CA THR A 91 1.20 -10.57 13.06
C THR A 91 0.60 -11.86 13.60
N VAL A 92 -0.74 -11.93 13.69
CA VAL A 92 -1.43 -13.13 14.21
C VAL A 92 -1.24 -14.32 13.27
N THR A 93 -1.32 -14.10 11.96
CA THR A 93 -1.07 -15.15 10.95
C THR A 93 0.35 -15.67 11.05
N SER A 94 1.37 -14.78 11.07
CA SER A 94 2.77 -15.19 11.22
C SER A 94 3.03 -15.93 12.55
N ALA A 95 2.37 -15.52 13.64
CA ALA A 95 2.45 -16.24 14.92
C ALA A 95 1.83 -17.64 14.84
N ALA A 96 0.69 -17.79 14.14
CA ALA A 96 0.05 -19.08 13.92
C ALA A 96 0.91 -20.01 13.04
N ASP A 97 1.51 -19.48 11.99
CA ASP A 97 2.42 -20.19 11.07
C ASP A 97 3.66 -20.69 11.82
N ALA A 98 4.31 -19.80 12.57
CA ALA A 98 5.48 -20.14 13.39
C ALA A 98 5.15 -21.18 14.47
N ALA A 99 4.02 -21.03 15.17
CA ALA A 99 3.58 -22.00 16.17
C ALA A 99 3.18 -23.36 15.56
N ALA A 100 2.71 -23.37 14.31
CA ALA A 100 2.43 -24.61 13.56
C ALA A 100 3.69 -25.31 13.02
N GLY A 101 4.86 -24.68 13.12
CA GLY A 101 6.13 -25.21 12.61
C GLY A 101 6.34 -24.95 11.12
N GLU A 102 5.67 -23.96 10.54
CA GLU A 102 5.89 -23.57 9.14
C GLU A 102 7.32 -23.07 8.93
N GLY A 103 7.98 -23.52 7.87
CA GLY A 103 9.42 -23.28 7.62
C GLY A 103 10.37 -24.22 8.37
N GLN A 104 9.92 -24.91 9.42
CA GLN A 104 10.66 -25.99 10.07
C GLN A 104 10.25 -27.36 9.48
N ARG A 105 10.57 -27.57 8.19
CA ARG A 105 10.46 -28.88 7.53
C ARG A 105 11.58 -29.82 8.00
N GLY A 106 11.67 -30.06 9.29
CA GLY A 106 12.48 -31.11 9.88
C GLY A 106 11.56 -32.03 10.65
N TYR A 107 10.93 -32.99 9.97
CA TYR A 107 10.50 -34.19 10.68
C TYR A 107 11.74 -34.73 11.38
N ARG A 108 11.63 -35.06 12.68
CA ARG A 108 12.73 -35.67 13.45
C ARG A 108 13.44 -36.71 12.59
N GLN A 109 14.70 -36.47 12.27
CA GLN A 109 15.49 -37.46 11.54
C GLN A 109 16.05 -38.51 12.52
N LEU A 110 16.26 -38.11 13.79
CA LEU A 110 16.80 -38.98 14.83
C LEU A 110 15.91 -39.05 16.07
N ARG A 111 15.88 -40.21 16.73
CA ARG A 111 15.11 -40.45 17.97
C ARG A 111 15.63 -39.64 19.18
N SER A 112 16.85 -39.09 19.09
CA SER A 112 17.50 -38.28 20.12
C SER A 112 17.17 -36.79 20.06
N GLU A 113 16.46 -36.31 19.03
CA GLU A 113 16.11 -34.90 18.90
C GLU A 113 14.98 -34.46 19.86
N LEU A 114 15.20 -33.34 20.55
CA LEU A 114 14.21 -32.75 21.46
C LEU A 114 12.97 -32.27 20.68
N LYS A 115 11.78 -32.41 21.28
CA LYS A 115 10.52 -31.98 20.66
C LYS A 115 10.40 -30.46 20.73
N MET A 116 10.12 -29.81 19.60
CA MET A 116 9.60 -28.44 19.60
C MET A 116 8.12 -28.47 19.98
N ILE A 117 7.72 -27.66 20.95
CA ILE A 117 6.34 -27.55 21.44
C ILE A 117 5.88 -26.11 21.16
N PRO A 118 4.69 -25.90 20.57
CA PRO A 118 4.18 -24.56 20.35
C PRO A 118 3.99 -23.82 21.68
N ALA A 119 4.49 -22.59 21.74
CA ALA A 119 4.26 -21.70 22.88
C ALA A 119 2.89 -20.98 22.81
N LEU A 120 2.20 -21.08 21.67
CA LEU A 120 0.94 -20.38 21.39
C LEU A 120 -0.14 -21.34 20.89
N PRO A 121 -1.42 -21.09 21.24
CA PRO A 121 -2.54 -21.93 20.81
C PRO A 121 -2.90 -21.67 19.34
N VAL A 122 -2.38 -22.51 18.44
CA VAL A 122 -2.54 -22.37 16.97
C VAL A 122 -4.01 -22.21 16.55
N ALA A 123 -4.92 -23.04 17.09
CA ALA A 123 -6.34 -23.00 16.71
C ALA A 123 -7.03 -21.68 17.11
N GLU A 124 -6.60 -21.05 18.21
CA GLU A 124 -7.15 -19.76 18.63
C GLU A 124 -6.61 -18.62 17.75
N LEU A 125 -5.31 -18.64 17.45
CA LEU A 125 -4.71 -17.67 16.55
C LEU A 125 -5.32 -17.72 15.15
N ARG A 126 -5.62 -18.92 14.62
CA ARG A 126 -6.29 -19.05 13.32
C ARG A 126 -7.69 -18.43 13.34
N ARG A 127 -8.50 -18.69 14.38
CA ARG A 127 -9.81 -18.04 14.55
C ARG A 127 -9.70 -16.52 14.65
N GLN A 128 -8.69 -16.01 15.36
CA GLN A 128 -8.44 -14.57 15.45
C GLN A 128 -8.01 -13.99 14.10
N ALA A 129 -7.18 -14.68 13.32
CA ALA A 129 -6.79 -14.27 11.98
C ALA A 129 -8.02 -14.19 11.05
N ASP A 130 -8.90 -15.20 11.08
CA ASP A 130 -10.13 -15.20 10.26
C ASP A 130 -11.04 -14.00 10.58
N ASP A 131 -11.19 -13.68 11.88
CA ASP A 131 -11.98 -12.53 12.31
C ASP A 131 -11.33 -11.20 11.89
N LEU A 132 -10.01 -11.05 12.07
CA LEU A 132 -9.28 -9.88 11.61
C LEU A 132 -9.39 -9.70 10.08
N ALA A 133 -9.29 -10.78 9.31
CA ALA A 133 -9.45 -10.76 7.87
C ALA A 133 -10.87 -10.31 7.45
N ARG A 134 -11.90 -10.74 8.18
CA ARG A 134 -13.27 -10.26 8.00
C ARG A 134 -13.37 -8.75 8.26
N GLN A 135 -12.85 -8.26 9.39
CA GLN A 135 -12.86 -6.84 9.73
C GLN A 135 -12.11 -5.97 8.70
N VAL A 136 -10.97 -6.46 8.18
CA VAL A 136 -10.25 -5.77 7.09
C VAL A 136 -11.13 -5.61 5.86
N ARG A 137 -11.81 -6.68 5.42
CA ARG A 137 -12.71 -6.64 4.25
C ARG A 137 -13.89 -5.69 4.45
N GLU A 138 -14.48 -5.67 5.63
CA GLU A 138 -15.60 -4.79 5.98
C GLU A 138 -15.17 -3.30 5.86
N VAL A 139 -14.03 -2.94 6.47
CA VAL A 139 -13.50 -1.57 6.41
C VAL A 139 -13.06 -1.20 4.99
N ASP A 140 -12.42 -2.12 4.25
CA ASP A 140 -12.02 -1.87 2.85
C ASP A 140 -13.23 -1.61 1.95
N THR A 141 -14.30 -2.40 2.11
CA THR A 141 -15.53 -2.23 1.34
C THR A 141 -16.18 -0.88 1.64
N LEU A 142 -16.22 -0.48 2.91
CA LEU A 142 -16.72 0.84 3.32
C LEU A 142 -15.90 1.97 2.66
N ILE A 143 -14.57 1.90 2.75
CA ILE A 143 -13.67 2.90 2.16
C ILE A 143 -13.89 3.00 0.64
N GLN A 144 -13.96 1.86 -0.06
CA GLN A 144 -14.14 1.86 -1.51
C GLN A 144 -15.49 2.45 -1.93
N ARG A 145 -16.56 2.11 -1.22
CA ARG A 145 -17.88 2.70 -1.45
C ARG A 145 -17.83 4.22 -1.30
N VAL A 146 -17.28 4.71 -0.19
CA VAL A 146 -17.17 6.15 0.10
C VAL A 146 -16.33 6.87 -0.96
N ASN A 147 -15.22 6.27 -1.43
CA ASN A 147 -14.40 6.86 -2.49
C ASN A 147 -15.19 7.11 -3.78
N TRP A 148 -16.19 6.29 -4.09
CA TRP A 148 -17.05 6.44 -5.28
C TRP A 148 -18.24 7.38 -5.06
N GLU A 149 -18.67 7.59 -3.82
CA GLU A 149 -19.77 8.48 -3.48
C GLU A 149 -19.31 9.95 -3.36
N VAL A 150 -18.13 10.17 -2.78
CA VAL A 150 -17.63 11.50 -2.40
C VAL A 150 -16.96 12.22 -3.55
N ASP A 151 -17.33 13.49 -3.75
CA ASP A 151 -16.66 14.41 -4.66
C ASP A 151 -15.39 14.97 -4.02
N LEU A 152 -14.32 15.06 -4.82
CA LEU A 152 -13.05 15.62 -4.37
C LEU A 152 -13.20 17.13 -4.10
N LEU A 153 -12.76 17.56 -2.92
CA LEU A 153 -12.70 18.97 -2.56
C LEU A 153 -11.57 19.69 -3.32
N ASP A 154 -11.75 20.99 -3.55
CA ASP A 154 -10.71 21.88 -4.07
C ASP A 154 -9.69 22.26 -2.99
#